data_AF-A0A7K4CXK2-F1
#
_entry.id   AF-A0A7K4CXK2-F1
#
_cell.length_a   1.000
_cell.length_b   1.000
_cell.length_c   1.000
_cell.angle_alpha   90.00
_cell.angle_beta   90.00
_cell.angle_gamma   90.00
#
_symmetry.space_group_name_H-M   'P 1'
#
loop_
_entity.id
_entity.type
_entity.pdbx_description
1 polymer ?
#
loop_
_entity_poly.entity_id
_entity_poly.type
_entity_poly.pdbx_seq_one_letter_code
_entity_poly.pdbx_strand_id
1 'polypeptide(L)'
;MARDVLGVKTLTLPGLVHMTRVVPARILGLEGLVGGLGAGQLGDAIVLNAREGDLDALRDKPDALRAMLDTPHAVIKGGTIIIKDGKMLANERGFTILHEVPVDPSISASIEQGIDKQFLKYYSTNIDAKAVPASLVEPMIKA
;
A
#
# COMPACT_ATOMS: atom_id res chain seq x y z
N MET A 1 -3.96 36.18 4.67
CA MET A 1 -2.91 36.32 3.63
C MET A 1 -2.79 35.10 2.72
N ALA A 2 -2.40 33.89 3.17
CA ALA A 2 -2.32 32.72 2.27
C ALA A 2 -3.69 32.16 1.81
N ARG A 3 -4.73 32.30 2.65
CA ARG A 3 -6.12 31.88 2.34
C ARG A 3 -6.81 32.78 1.29
N ASP A 4 -6.44 34.05 1.26
CA ASP A 4 -7.11 35.06 0.43
C ASP A 4 -6.58 35.07 -1.02
N VAL A 5 -5.37 34.55 -1.24
CA VAL A 5 -4.70 34.51 -2.56
C VAL A 5 -5.02 33.23 -3.33
N LEU A 6 -5.28 32.12 -2.64
CA LEU A 6 -5.44 30.80 -3.29
C LEU A 6 -6.89 30.40 -3.58
N GLY A 7 -7.86 31.10 -2.98
CA GLY A 7 -9.22 30.58 -2.83
C GLY A 7 -9.23 29.32 -1.97
N VAL A 8 -10.30 29.05 -1.23
CA VAL A 8 -10.42 27.76 -0.54
C VAL A 8 -10.74 26.72 -1.61
N LYS A 9 -9.71 26.09 -2.19
CA LYS A 9 -9.89 24.90 -3.03
C LYS A 9 -10.24 23.73 -2.11
N THR A 10 -11.51 23.39 -2.04
CA THR A 10 -12.00 22.22 -1.31
C THR A 10 -11.63 20.95 -2.08
N LEU A 11 -11.01 19.99 -1.41
CA LEU A 11 -10.72 18.68 -1.98
C LEU A 11 -12.03 17.87 -2.06
N THR A 12 -12.34 17.33 -3.24
CA THR A 12 -13.50 16.43 -3.40
C THR A 12 -13.19 15.04 -2.85
N LEU A 13 -14.20 14.25 -2.52
CA LEU A 13 -13.98 12.87 -2.07
C LEU A 13 -13.23 12.02 -3.14
N PRO A 14 -13.54 12.10 -4.45
CA PRO A 14 -12.70 11.49 -5.49
C PRO A 14 -11.26 11.99 -5.46
N GLY A 15 -11.03 13.28 -5.22
CA GLY A 15 -9.69 13.85 -5.07
C GLY A 15 -8.93 13.25 -3.88
N LEU A 16 -9.60 13.08 -2.73
CA LEU A 16 -9.04 12.43 -1.55
C LEU A 16 -8.68 10.97 -1.83
N VAL A 17 -9.56 10.21 -2.48
CA VAL A 17 -9.30 8.81 -2.88
C VAL A 17 -8.11 8.74 -3.85
N HIS A 18 -8.04 9.65 -4.81
CA HIS A 18 -6.92 9.74 -5.74
C HIS A 18 -5.59 9.98 -5.02
N MET A 19 -5.54 10.98 -4.14
CA MET A 19 -4.32 11.36 -3.42
C MET A 19 -3.86 10.29 -2.44
N THR A 20 -4.80 9.61 -1.77
CA THR A 20 -4.47 8.69 -0.69
C THR A 20 -4.30 7.25 -1.16
N ARG A 21 -4.96 6.82 -2.25
CA ARG A 21 -4.96 5.40 -2.68
C ARG A 21 -4.50 5.21 -4.12
N VAL A 22 -5.17 5.84 -5.10
CA VAL A 22 -4.94 5.56 -6.53
C VAL A 22 -3.54 5.98 -6.98
N VAL A 23 -3.14 7.22 -6.69
CA VAL A 23 -1.83 7.75 -7.09
C VAL A 23 -0.69 7.01 -6.40
N PRO A 24 -0.73 6.76 -5.08
CA PRO A 24 0.29 5.93 -4.42
C PRO A 24 0.44 4.53 -5.04
N ALA A 25 -0.68 3.84 -5.34
CA ALA A 25 -0.63 2.53 -5.97
C ALA A 25 0.04 2.59 -7.36
N ARG A 26 -0.34 3.56 -8.19
CA ARG A 26 0.25 3.76 -9.54
C ARG A 26 1.73 4.10 -9.52
N ILE A 27 2.16 4.96 -8.60
CA ILE A 27 3.59 5.34 -8.48
C ILE A 27 4.44 4.13 -8.11
N LEU A 28 3.87 3.19 -7.34
CA LEU A 28 4.54 1.95 -6.96
C LEU A 28 4.40 0.83 -8.00
N GLY A 29 3.66 1.03 -9.10
CA GLY A 29 3.37 -0.02 -10.09
C GLY A 29 2.43 -1.12 -9.57
N LEU A 30 1.60 -0.81 -8.57
CA LEU A 30 0.73 -1.75 -7.87
C LEU A 30 -0.76 -1.55 -8.19
N GLU A 31 -1.11 -0.73 -9.19
CA GLU A 31 -2.50 -0.41 -9.53
C GLU A 31 -3.32 -1.63 -9.99
N GLY A 32 -2.66 -2.70 -10.45
CA GLY A 32 -3.30 -3.98 -10.76
C GLY A 32 -3.66 -4.80 -9.51
N LEU A 33 -3.05 -4.50 -8.36
CA LEU A 33 -3.21 -5.26 -7.11
C LEU A 33 -3.95 -4.49 -6.02
N VAL A 34 -3.67 -3.19 -5.87
CA VAL A 34 -4.20 -2.31 -4.81
C VAL A 34 -4.56 -0.92 -5.32
N GLY A 35 -5.22 -0.13 -4.48
CA GLY A 35 -5.53 1.28 -4.76
C GLY A 35 -6.81 1.51 -5.56
N GLY A 36 -7.55 0.46 -5.90
CA GLY A 36 -8.89 0.51 -6.46
C GLY A 36 -9.83 -0.50 -5.80
N LEU A 37 -10.95 -0.76 -6.46
CA LEU A 37 -11.93 -1.79 -6.11
C LEU A 37 -12.26 -2.68 -7.32
N GLY A 38 -11.32 -2.79 -8.28
CA GLY A 38 -11.52 -3.55 -9.51
C GLY A 38 -11.46 -5.06 -9.29
N ALA A 39 -12.14 -5.83 -10.14
CA ALA A 39 -12.02 -7.29 -10.12
C ALA A 39 -10.55 -7.70 -10.34
N GLY A 40 -10.06 -8.66 -9.54
CA GLY A 40 -8.66 -9.11 -9.56
C GLY A 40 -7.72 -8.42 -8.56
N GLN A 41 -8.18 -7.34 -7.89
CA GLN A 41 -7.41 -6.71 -6.80
C GLN A 41 -7.60 -7.44 -5.46
N LEU A 42 -6.74 -7.16 -4.48
CA LEU A 42 -6.63 -7.88 -3.19
C LEU A 42 -7.85 -7.77 -2.25
N GLY A 43 -8.94 -7.10 -2.65
CA GLY A 43 -10.13 -6.95 -1.80
C GLY A 43 -9.92 -6.03 -0.60
N ASP A 44 -9.01 -5.07 -0.71
CA ASP A 44 -8.73 -4.07 0.32
C ASP A 44 -9.75 -2.92 0.23
N ALA A 45 -10.50 -2.68 1.30
CA ALA A 45 -11.51 -1.62 1.33
C ALA A 45 -11.68 -1.00 2.72
N ILE A 46 -12.12 0.25 2.73
CA ILE A 46 -12.59 0.96 3.93
C ILE A 46 -14.03 1.37 3.68
N VAL A 47 -14.93 0.99 4.59
CA VAL A 47 -16.35 1.35 4.54
C VAL A 47 -16.59 2.42 5.58
N LEU A 48 -17.05 3.58 5.14
CA LEU A 48 -17.42 4.69 6.02
C LEU A 48 -18.92 4.61 6.37
N ASN A 49 -19.28 5.03 7.58
CA ASN A 49 -20.68 5.10 8.00
C ASN A 49 -21.33 6.40 7.50
N ALA A 50 -21.56 6.48 6.19
CA ALA A 50 -22.22 7.61 5.54
C ALA A 50 -23.49 7.14 4.81
N ARG A 51 -24.58 7.90 4.92
CA ARG A 51 -25.82 7.67 4.15
C ARG A 51 -25.76 8.42 2.82
N GLU A 52 -26.58 7.99 1.86
CA GLU A 52 -26.82 8.76 0.63
C GLU A 52 -27.27 10.19 0.98
N GLY A 53 -26.59 11.21 0.42
CA GLY A 53 -26.79 12.62 0.75
C GLY A 53 -25.90 13.18 1.87
N ASP A 54 -25.27 12.33 2.70
CA ASP A 54 -24.32 12.80 3.72
C ASP A 54 -23.05 13.37 3.08
N LEU A 55 -22.66 12.91 1.89
CA LEU A 55 -21.44 13.39 1.22
C LEU A 55 -21.47 14.88 0.90
N ASP A 56 -22.63 15.42 0.51
CA ASP A 56 -22.82 16.86 0.34
C ASP A 56 -22.83 17.59 1.70
N ALA A 57 -23.40 16.94 2.73
CA ALA A 57 -23.42 17.47 4.10
C ALA A 57 -22.05 17.47 4.79
N LEU A 58 -21.10 16.62 4.34
CA LEU A 58 -19.72 16.58 4.83
C LEU A 58 -18.88 17.74 4.34
N ARG A 59 -19.27 18.37 3.22
CA ARG A 59 -18.58 19.57 2.70
C ARG A 59 -18.44 20.64 3.78
N ASP A 60 -19.48 20.81 4.58
CA ASP A 60 -19.58 21.86 5.59
C ASP A 60 -19.33 21.30 7.02
N LYS A 61 -18.93 20.02 7.15
CA LYS A 61 -18.72 19.31 8.42
C LYS A 61 -17.39 18.52 8.44
N PRO A 62 -16.24 19.20 8.44
CA PRO A 62 -14.93 18.54 8.40
C PRO A 62 -14.69 17.58 9.59
N ASP A 63 -15.23 17.90 10.78
CA ASP A 63 -15.07 17.06 11.96
C ASP A 63 -15.84 15.73 11.85
N ALA A 64 -17.00 15.74 11.17
CA ALA A 64 -17.76 14.52 10.91
C ALA A 64 -17.01 13.60 9.94
N LEU A 65 -16.39 14.17 8.89
CA LEU A 65 -15.55 13.41 7.97
C LEU A 65 -14.34 12.82 8.71
N ARG A 66 -13.68 13.62 9.55
CA ARG A 66 -12.54 13.16 10.36
C ARG A 66 -12.95 12.01 11.28
N ALA A 67 -14.06 12.14 12.00
CA ALA A 67 -14.56 11.08 12.88
C ALA A 67 -14.82 9.77 12.12
N MET A 68 -15.36 9.83 10.90
CA MET A 68 -15.57 8.64 10.07
C MET A 68 -14.28 8.02 9.55
N LEU A 69 -13.26 8.83 9.25
CA LEU A 69 -11.95 8.32 8.84
C LEU A 69 -11.18 7.71 10.02
N ASP A 70 -11.32 8.29 11.21
CA ASP A 70 -10.69 7.80 12.44
C ASP A 70 -11.35 6.49 12.92
N THR A 71 -12.68 6.37 12.76
CA THR A 71 -13.44 5.16 13.13
C THR A 71 -14.36 4.72 11.99
N PRO A 72 -13.82 4.02 10.98
CA PRO A 72 -14.63 3.52 9.87
C PRO A 72 -15.61 2.44 10.34
N HIS A 73 -16.71 2.28 9.59
CA HIS A 73 -17.69 1.23 9.85
C HIS A 73 -17.07 -0.15 9.69
N ALA A 74 -16.24 -0.34 8.67
CA ALA A 74 -15.46 -1.56 8.48
C ALA A 74 -14.14 -1.30 7.75
N VAL A 75 -13.14 -2.13 8.05
CA VAL A 75 -11.91 -2.25 7.25
C VAL A 75 -11.79 -3.68 6.78
N ILE A 76 -11.58 -3.85 5.48
CA ILE A 76 -11.47 -5.13 4.79
C ILE A 76 -10.03 -5.25 4.26
N LYS A 77 -9.41 -6.40 4.51
CA LYS A 77 -8.08 -6.76 4.03
C LYS A 77 -8.12 -8.16 3.46
N GLY A 78 -7.65 -8.34 2.21
CA GLY A 78 -7.66 -9.67 1.61
C GLY A 78 -9.06 -10.29 1.41
N GLY A 79 -10.13 -9.49 1.49
CA GLY A 79 -11.52 -9.98 1.57
C GLY A 79 -12.03 -10.29 2.98
N THR A 80 -11.18 -10.26 4.01
CA THR A 80 -11.57 -10.45 5.42
C THR A 80 -11.87 -9.11 6.09
N ILE A 81 -12.98 -9.03 6.85
CA ILE A 81 -13.26 -7.88 7.72
C ILE A 81 -12.34 -7.93 8.94
N ILE A 82 -11.35 -7.04 9.02
CA ILE A 82 -10.40 -6.98 10.13
C ILE A 82 -10.82 -5.99 11.21
N ILE A 83 -11.59 -4.96 10.86
CA ILE A 83 -12.14 -3.98 11.81
C ILE A 83 -13.61 -3.80 11.52
N LYS A 84 -14.43 -3.72 12.58
CA LYS A 84 -15.86 -3.39 12.51
C LYS A 84 -16.22 -2.46 13.67
N ASP A 85 -16.82 -1.32 13.36
CA ASP A 85 -17.30 -0.34 14.36
C ASP A 85 -16.21 -0.01 15.42
N GLY A 86 -14.98 0.24 14.94
CA GLY A 86 -13.82 0.56 15.77
C GLY A 86 -13.18 -0.63 16.52
N LYS A 87 -13.70 -1.85 16.37
CA LYS A 87 -13.16 -3.06 17.03
C LYS A 87 -12.38 -3.92 16.05
N MET A 88 -11.17 -4.32 16.44
CA MET A 88 -10.39 -5.33 15.71
C MET A 88 -11.08 -6.70 15.84
N LEU A 89 -11.41 -7.32 14.71
CA LEU A 89 -12.05 -8.64 14.64
C LEU A 89 -11.07 -9.75 14.24
N ALA A 90 -10.05 -9.42 13.45
CA ALA A 90 -9.05 -10.37 12.98
C ALA A 90 -7.67 -9.72 12.91
N ASN A 91 -6.63 -10.53 13.10
CA ASN A 91 -5.24 -10.10 12.97
C ASN A 91 -4.52 -11.11 12.05
N GLU A 92 -4.62 -10.87 10.75
CA GLU A 92 -4.01 -11.72 9.74
C GLU A 92 -2.63 -11.18 9.35
N ARG A 93 -1.70 -12.09 9.01
CA ARG A 93 -0.39 -11.72 8.48
C ARG A 93 -0.59 -11.16 7.07
N GLY A 94 -0.09 -9.95 6.82
CA GLY A 94 -0.07 -9.35 5.49
C GLY A 94 0.92 -10.02 4.54
N PHE A 95 1.02 -9.49 3.32
CA PHE A 95 1.89 -10.01 2.26
C PHE A 95 3.11 -9.13 2.03
N THR A 96 4.22 -9.73 1.62
CA THR A 96 5.37 -9.01 1.07
C THR A 96 5.25 -8.94 -0.44
N ILE A 97 5.24 -7.74 -1.02
CA ILE A 97 5.28 -7.57 -2.48
C ILE A 97 6.74 -7.50 -2.92
N LEU A 98 7.14 -8.40 -3.82
CA LEU A 98 8.49 -8.47 -4.37
C LEU A 98 8.44 -8.24 -5.87
N HIS A 99 9.32 -7.38 -6.35
CA HIS A 99 9.49 -7.15 -7.78
C HIS A 99 10.57 -8.09 -8.32
N GLU A 100 10.21 -8.89 -9.32
CA GLU A 100 11.18 -9.73 -10.02
C GLU A 100 11.75 -8.97 -11.22
N VAL A 101 13.05 -8.68 -11.16
CA VAL A 101 13.76 -8.04 -12.26
C VAL A 101 14.32 -9.14 -13.17
N PRO A 102 13.83 -9.29 -14.42
CA PRO A 102 14.45 -10.20 -15.37
C PRO A 102 15.83 -9.67 -15.75
N VAL A 103 16.85 -10.52 -15.61
CA VAL A 103 18.24 -10.20 -15.96
C VAL A 103 18.75 -11.24 -16.95
N ASP A 104 19.53 -10.79 -17.93
CA ASP A 104 20.23 -11.69 -18.83
C ASP A 104 21.16 -12.62 -18.03
N PRO A 105 21.08 -13.96 -18.20
CA PRO A 105 21.88 -14.90 -17.41
C PRO A 105 23.40 -14.67 -17.52
N SER A 106 23.89 -14.23 -18.67
CA SER A 106 25.32 -13.96 -18.89
C SER A 106 25.79 -12.72 -18.12
N ILE A 107 24.93 -11.71 -18.00
CA ILE A 107 25.19 -10.51 -17.20
C ILE A 107 25.13 -10.86 -15.71
N SER A 108 24.11 -11.62 -15.28
CA SER A 108 23.96 -12.04 -13.87
C SER A 108 25.19 -12.81 -13.39
N ALA A 109 25.64 -13.81 -14.13
CA ALA A 109 26.80 -14.63 -13.77
C ALA A 109 28.09 -13.80 -13.64
N SER A 110 28.28 -12.81 -14.52
CA SER A 110 29.44 -11.90 -14.46
C SER A 110 29.40 -11.01 -13.21
N ILE A 111 28.21 -10.48 -12.87
CA ILE A 111 28.00 -9.66 -11.67
C ILE A 111 28.22 -10.50 -10.41
N GLU A 112 27.67 -11.71 -10.34
CA GLU A 112 27.82 -12.63 -9.21
C GLU A 112 29.28 -12.94 -8.92
N GLN A 113 30.08 -13.29 -9.93
CA GLN A 113 31.52 -13.50 -9.76
C GLN A 113 32.25 -12.24 -9.28
N GLY A 114 31.79 -11.06 -9.73
CA GLY A 114 32.30 -9.77 -9.25
C GLY A 114 32.02 -9.58 -7.77
N ILE A 115 30.76 -9.80 -7.35
CA ILE A 115 30.31 -9.68 -5.96
C ILE A 115 31.09 -10.64 -5.06
N ASP A 116 31.27 -11.90 -5.45
CA ASP A 116 32.00 -12.90 -4.67
C ASP A 116 33.44 -12.45 -4.36
N LYS A 117 34.14 -11.89 -5.37
CA LYS A 117 35.49 -11.34 -5.19
C LYS A 117 35.50 -10.16 -4.22
N GLN A 118 34.49 -9.29 -4.27
CA GLN A 118 34.37 -8.16 -3.34
C GLN A 118 34.08 -8.64 -1.91
N PHE A 119 33.22 -9.65 -1.75
CA PHE A 119 32.91 -10.24 -0.45
C PHE A 119 34.14 -10.88 0.18
N LEU A 120 34.91 -11.67 -0.57
CA LEU A 120 36.16 -12.27 -0.09
C LEU A 120 37.19 -11.22 0.34
N LYS A 121 37.22 -10.06 -0.31
CA LYS A 121 38.21 -9.01 -0.05
C LYS A 121 37.81 -8.08 1.09
N TYR A 122 36.53 -7.72 1.19
CA TYR A 122 36.08 -6.60 2.02
C TYR A 122 35.06 -6.98 3.09
N TYR A 123 34.50 -8.19 3.06
CA TYR A 123 33.51 -8.63 4.04
C TYR A 123 34.08 -9.75 4.92
N SER A 124 33.62 -9.79 6.17
CA SER A 124 33.92 -10.87 7.12
C SER A 124 32.95 -12.05 7.01
N THR A 125 31.97 -11.96 6.12
CA THR A 125 30.93 -12.97 5.90
C THR A 125 30.84 -13.30 4.42
N ASN A 126 30.38 -14.51 4.11
CA ASN A 126 29.96 -14.95 2.79
C ASN A 126 28.63 -14.32 2.36
N ILE A 127 28.38 -14.27 1.05
CA ILE A 127 27.16 -13.68 0.46
C ILE A 127 25.87 -14.34 0.95
N ASP A 128 25.90 -15.66 1.17
CA ASP A 128 24.76 -16.43 1.68
C ASP A 128 24.27 -15.94 3.05
N ALA A 129 25.15 -15.37 3.87
CA ALA A 129 24.79 -14.81 5.16
C ALA A 129 24.05 -13.46 5.04
N LYS A 130 24.00 -12.86 3.85
CA LYS A 130 23.27 -11.61 3.55
C LYS A 130 21.96 -11.86 2.79
N ALA A 131 21.80 -13.02 2.17
CA ALA A 131 20.56 -13.39 1.50
C ALA A 131 19.41 -13.47 2.53
N VAL A 132 18.27 -12.88 2.21
CA VAL A 132 17.05 -12.99 3.04
C VAL A 132 16.28 -14.24 2.60
N PRO A 133 16.11 -15.25 3.47
CA PRO A 133 15.37 -16.46 3.12
C PRO A 133 13.89 -16.17 2.82
N ALA A 134 13.32 -16.89 1.85
CA ALA A 134 11.92 -16.77 1.46
C ALA A 134 10.95 -16.95 2.64
N SER A 135 11.26 -17.86 3.56
CA SER A 135 10.47 -18.13 4.77
C SER A 135 10.28 -16.92 5.70
N LEU A 136 11.15 -15.89 5.61
CA LEU A 136 11.00 -14.66 6.38
C LEU A 136 10.04 -13.66 5.73
N VAL A 137 9.84 -13.74 4.41
CA VAL A 137 9.04 -12.79 3.62
C VAL A 137 7.68 -13.36 3.19
N GLU A 138 7.42 -14.64 3.42
CA GLU A 138 6.12 -15.25 3.17
C GLU A 138 5.02 -14.73 4.12
N PRO A 139 3.75 -14.66 3.68
CA PRO A 139 3.31 -14.92 2.32
C PRO A 139 3.73 -13.78 1.36
N MET A 140 4.12 -14.12 0.13
CA MET A 140 4.64 -13.14 -0.84
C MET A 140 3.77 -13.06 -2.11
N ILE A 141 3.74 -11.88 -2.72
CA ILE A 141 3.16 -11.64 -4.04
C ILE A 141 4.30 -11.15 -4.95
N LYS A 142 4.45 -11.81 -6.10
CA LYS A 142 5.38 -11.38 -7.15
C LYS A 142 4.64 -10.43 -8.08
N ALA A 143 5.15 -9.21 -8.21
CA ALA A 143 4.54 -8.12 -8.98
C ALA A 143 5.47 -7.60 -10.07
#